data_AF-A0A0M8XNL0-F1
#
_entry.id   AF-A0A0M8XNL0-F1
#
_cell.length_a   1.000
_cell.length_b   1.000
_cell.length_c   1.000
_cell.angle_alpha   90.00
_cell.angle_beta   90.00
_cell.angle_gamma   90.00
#
_symmetry.space_group_name_H-M   'P 1'
#
loop_
_entity.id
_entity.type
_entity.pdbx_description
1 polymer ?
#
loop_
_entity_poly.entity_id
_entity_poly.type
_entity_poly.pdbx_seq_one_letter_code
_entity_poly.pdbx_strand_id
1 'polypeptide(L)'
;MDEREIRFLEETHPDMYFTNGEAAAVIGVCPSTLRTWARGGRLDDVKSFRSKYGWRYFRAGDVFALRDDRKAAGRPPGHGFA
;
A
#
# COMPACT_ATOMS: atom_id res chain seq x y z
N MET A 1 5.34 4.32 -18.97
CA MET A 1 5.39 5.25 -17.83
C MET A 1 6.67 6.04 -17.86
N ASP A 2 6.61 7.06 -18.71
CA ASP A 2 7.55 8.16 -18.83
C ASP A 2 7.25 9.20 -17.73
N GLU A 3 8.21 10.09 -17.42
CA GLU A 3 8.07 11.11 -16.36
C GLU A 3 6.82 11.99 -16.53
N ARG A 4 6.37 12.22 -17.77
CA ARG A 4 5.13 12.95 -18.06
C ARG A 4 3.88 12.19 -17.62
N GLU A 5 3.92 10.86 -17.68
CA GLU A 5 2.81 9.97 -17.33
C GLU A 5 2.72 9.82 -15.79
N ILE A 6 3.87 9.84 -15.08
CA ILE A 6 3.93 9.92 -13.61
C ILE A 6 3.33 11.24 -13.13
N ARG A 7 3.78 12.36 -13.73
CA ARG A 7 3.24 13.69 -13.42
C ARG A 7 1.75 13.80 -13.74
N PHE A 8 1.30 13.21 -14.85
CA PHE A 8 -0.11 13.16 -15.22
C PHE A 8 -0.94 12.33 -14.23
N LEU A 9 -0.42 11.23 -13.68
CA LEU A 9 -1.10 10.46 -12.64
C LEU A 9 -1.12 11.19 -11.28
N GLU A 10 -0.08 11.95 -10.93
CA GLU A 10 -0.08 12.83 -9.76
C GLU A 10 -1.04 14.02 -9.91
N GLU A 11 -1.14 14.63 -11.11
CA GLU A 11 -2.03 15.77 -11.39
C GLU A 11 -3.48 15.39 -11.70
N THR A 12 -3.75 14.16 -12.20
CA THR A 12 -5.06 13.81 -12.81
C THR A 12 -5.81 12.69 -12.09
N HIS A 13 -5.18 11.91 -11.19
CA HIS A 13 -5.90 10.81 -10.54
C HIS A 13 -6.59 11.27 -9.24
N PRO A 14 -7.93 11.22 -9.14
CA PRO A 14 -8.67 11.57 -7.92
C PRO A 14 -8.37 10.66 -6.72
N ASP A 15 -7.55 9.61 -6.93
CA ASP A 15 -7.27 8.55 -5.96
C ASP A 15 -5.84 8.59 -5.36
N MET A 16 -5.09 9.70 -5.47
CA MET A 16 -3.75 9.94 -4.88
C MET A 16 -2.92 8.67 -4.61
N TYR A 17 -1.92 8.36 -5.43
CA TYR A 17 -1.08 7.19 -5.19
C TYR A 17 -0.07 7.42 -4.05
N PHE A 18 0.06 6.45 -3.15
CA PHE A 18 1.05 6.43 -2.09
C PHE A 18 2.28 5.61 -2.49
N THR A 19 3.47 6.10 -2.12
CA THR A 19 4.69 5.28 -2.12
C THR A 19 4.60 4.17 -1.08
N ASN A 20 5.52 3.20 -1.14
CA ASN A 20 5.63 2.15 -0.12
C ASN A 20 5.80 2.68 1.31
N GLY A 21 6.48 3.82 1.49
CA GLY A 21 6.63 4.43 2.81
C GLY A 21 5.32 5.04 3.32
N GLU A 22 4.65 5.80 2.46
CA GLU A 22 3.37 6.45 2.80
C GLU A 22 2.26 5.43 3.04
N ALA A 23 2.15 4.42 2.18
CA ALA A 23 1.17 3.34 2.35
C ALA A 23 1.38 2.60 3.67
N ALA A 24 2.64 2.35 4.06
CA ALA A 24 2.97 1.71 5.33
C ALA A 24 2.58 2.58 6.53
N ALA A 25 2.79 3.90 6.43
CA ALA A 25 2.37 4.86 7.45
C ALA A 25 0.84 4.91 7.60
N VAL A 26 0.09 4.92 6.48
CA VAL A 26 -1.38 4.92 6.49
C VAL A 26 -1.94 3.63 7.11
N ILE A 27 -1.40 2.48 6.72
CA ILE A 27 -1.82 1.17 7.23
C ILE A 27 -1.37 0.98 8.70
N GLY A 28 -0.33 1.69 9.13
CA GLY A 28 0.28 1.57 10.47
C GLY A 28 1.08 0.29 10.61
N VAL A 29 1.95 0.01 9.63
CA VAL A 29 2.90 -1.12 9.64
C VAL A 29 4.29 -0.65 9.24
N CYS A 30 5.31 -1.46 9.52
CA CYS A 30 6.66 -1.17 9.04
C CYS A 30 6.72 -1.29 7.50
N PRO A 31 7.50 -0.45 6.79
CA PRO A 31 7.69 -0.56 5.34
C PRO A 31 8.21 -1.93 4.90
N SER A 32 9.01 -2.58 5.74
CA SER A 32 9.50 -3.95 5.55
C SER A 32 8.36 -4.96 5.55
N THR A 33 7.36 -4.81 6.43
CA THR A 33 6.17 -5.66 6.49
C THR A 33 5.34 -5.50 5.22
N LEU A 34 5.12 -4.27 4.79
CA LEU A 34 4.40 -3.99 3.55
C LEU A 34 5.12 -4.59 2.34
N ARG A 35 6.46 -4.49 2.29
CA ARG A 35 7.29 -5.11 1.24
C ARG A 35 7.17 -6.64 1.23
N THR A 36 7.13 -7.27 2.40
CA THR A 36 6.91 -8.72 2.53
C THR A 36 5.52 -9.12 2.04
N TRP A 37 4.47 -8.39 2.40
CA TRP A 37 3.11 -8.62 1.89
C TRP A 37 3.03 -8.48 0.37
N ALA A 38 3.70 -7.46 -0.16
CA ALA A 38 3.78 -7.19 -1.58
C ALA A 38 4.60 -8.22 -2.36
N ARG A 39 5.43 -9.03 -1.68
CA ARG A 39 6.19 -10.15 -2.25
C ARG A 39 5.45 -11.47 -2.08
N GLY A 40 4.62 -11.60 -1.05
CA GLY A 40 3.83 -12.79 -0.74
C GLY A 40 2.41 -12.79 -1.33
N GLY A 41 2.06 -11.88 -2.23
CA GLY A 41 0.74 -11.82 -2.88
C GLY A 41 -0.40 -11.29 -2.00
N ARG A 42 -0.11 -10.88 -0.76
CA ARG A 42 -1.14 -10.38 0.17
C ARG A 42 -1.67 -8.97 -0.19
N LEU A 43 -1.09 -8.35 -1.22
CA LEU A 43 -1.53 -7.08 -1.79
C LEU A 43 -2.08 -7.24 -3.21
N ASP A 44 -2.47 -8.45 -3.62
CA ASP A 44 -2.97 -8.70 -4.98
C ASP A 44 -4.28 -7.95 -5.26
N ASP A 45 -5.10 -7.72 -4.23
CA ASP A 45 -6.32 -6.90 -4.31
C ASP A 45 -6.04 -5.39 -4.28
N VAL A 46 -4.81 -4.97 -3.92
CA VAL A 46 -4.41 -3.57 -3.89
C VAL A 46 -3.85 -3.18 -5.24
N LYS A 47 -4.49 -2.22 -5.93
CA LYS A 47 -3.95 -1.69 -7.18
C LYS A 47 -2.62 -1.01 -6.89
N SER A 48 -1.56 -1.63 -7.39
CA SER A 48 -0.21 -1.13 -7.30
C SER A 48 0.47 -1.19 -8.66
N PHE A 49 1.40 -0.26 -8.87
CA PHE A 49 2.25 -0.28 -10.06
C PHE A 49 3.71 -0.06 -9.69
N ARG A 50 4.59 -0.47 -10.60
CA ARG A 50 6.02 -0.22 -10.48
C ARG A 50 6.44 0.86 -11.46
N SER A 51 7.10 1.90 -10.94
CA SER A 51 7.79 2.88 -11.76
C SER A 51 9.04 2.28 -12.39
N LYS A 52 9.51 2.89 -13.49
CA LYS A 52 10.75 2.53 -14.20
C LYS A 52 11.97 2.50 -13.28
N TYR A 53 11.96 3.32 -12.21
CA TYR A 53 13.03 3.37 -11.22
C TYR A 53 12.93 2.28 -10.13
N GLY A 54 11.98 1.35 -10.25
CA GLY A 54 11.78 0.25 -9.29
C GLY A 54 10.93 0.58 -8.07
N TRP A 55 10.37 1.79 -8.00
CA TRP A 55 9.51 2.25 -6.90
C TRP A 55 8.11 1.66 -7.07
N ARG A 56 7.49 1.22 -5.97
CA ARG A 56 6.12 0.71 -5.98
C ARG A 56 5.18 1.76 -5.39
N TYR A 57 4.14 2.06 -6.15
CA TYR A 57 3.07 2.98 -5.79
C TYR A 57 1.77 2.21 -5.62
N PHE A 58 0.97 2.62 -4.64
CA PHE A 58 -0.28 1.98 -4.24
C PHE A 58 -1.40 3.00 -4.30
N ARG A 59 -2.56 2.63 -4.87
CA ARG A 59 -3.72 3.53 -4.92
C ARG A 59 -4.20 3.86 -3.50
N ALA A 60 -4.43 5.13 -3.14
CA ALA A 60 -4.84 5.48 -1.79
C ALA A 60 -6.14 4.77 -1.36
N GLY A 61 -7.14 4.71 -2.25
CA GLY A 61 -8.42 4.05 -1.96
C GLY A 61 -8.25 2.61 -1.46
N ASP A 62 -7.40 1.84 -2.13
CA ASP A 62 -7.14 0.45 -1.77
C ASP A 62 -6.29 0.32 -0.50
N VAL A 63 -5.36 1.26 -0.28
CA VAL A 63 -4.57 1.35 0.97
C VAL A 63 -5.48 1.63 2.17
N PHE A 64 -6.45 2.53 2.01
CA PHE A 64 -7.45 2.80 3.05
C PHE A 64 -8.38 1.63 3.28
N ALA A 65 -8.85 0.96 2.22
CA ALA A 65 -9.65 -0.26 2.34
C ALA A 65 -8.88 -1.37 3.07
N LEU A 66 -7.60 -1.58 2.75
CA LEU A 66 -6.75 -2.56 3.42
C LEU A 66 -6.53 -2.22 4.91
N ARG A 67 -6.40 -0.93 5.24
CA ARG A 67 -6.31 -0.47 6.63
C ARG A 67 -7.61 -0.78 7.39
N ASP A 68 -8.77 -0.51 6.77
CA ASP A 68 -10.07 -0.74 7.37
C ASP A 68 -10.36 -2.23 7.55
N ASP A 69 -10.10 -3.05 6.52
CA ASP A 69 -10.19 -4.51 6.59
C ASP A 69 -9.31 -5.07 7.72
N ARG A 70 -8.07 -4.58 7.88
CA ARG A 70 -7.20 -4.96 9.00
C ARG A 70 -7.80 -4.56 10.35
N LYS A 71 -8.41 -3.39 10.46
CA LYS A 71 -9.08 -2.95 11.71
C LYS A 71 -10.32 -3.79 12.00
N ALA A 72 -11.11 -4.11 10.98
CA ALA A 72 -12.30 -4.95 11.05
C ALA A 72 -11.95 -6.41 11.38
N ALA A 73 -10.84 -6.93 10.83
CA ALA A 73 -10.24 -8.21 11.17
C ALA A 73 -9.60 -8.22 12.58
N GLY A 74 -9.62 -7.08 13.28
CA GLY A 74 -9.16 -6.87 14.65
C GLY A 74 -9.98 -7.60 15.74
N ARG A 75 -10.41 -8.84 15.50
CA ARG A 75 -10.48 -9.81 16.60
C ARG A 75 -9.03 -10.15 16.96
N PRO A 76 -8.56 -9.89 18.18
CA PRO A 76 -7.21 -10.29 18.56
C PRO A 76 -7.16 -11.82 18.65
N PRO A 77 -6.24 -12.52 17.95
CA PRO A 77 -5.85 -13.85 18.39
C PRO A 77 -5.11 -13.68 19.71
N GLY A 78 -5.62 -14.29 20.78
CA GLY A 78 -4.94 -14.31 22.06
C GLY A 78 -3.60 -15.04 21.95
N HIS A 79 -2.50 -14.31 22.19
CA HIS A 79 -1.23 -14.76 22.78
C HIS A 79 -0.30 -13.54 22.77
N GLY A 80 0.31 -13.13 23.88
CA GLY A 80 1.08 -13.98 24.78
C GLY A 80 2.54 -13.79 24.41
N PHE A 81 3.13 -12.68 24.85
CA PHE A 81 4.58 -12.57 24.91
C PHE A 81 5.01 -13.32 26.18
N ALA A 82 5.56 -14.52 25.97
CA ALA A 82 6.40 -15.22 26.92
C ALA A 82 7.78 -14.54 26.99
#